data_AF-A0A7L3Q456-F1
#
_entry.id   AF-A0A7L3Q456-F1
#
_cell.length_a   1.000
_cell.length_b   1.000
_cell.length_c   1.000
_cell.angle_alpha   90.00
_cell.angle_beta   90.00
_cell.angle_gamma   90.00
#
_symmetry.space_group_name_H-M   'P 1'
#
loop_
_entity.id
_entity.type
_entity.pdbx_description
1 polymer ?
#
loop_
_entity_poly.entity_id
_entity_poly.type
_entity_poly.pdbx_seq_one_letter_code
_entity_poly.pdbx_strand_id
1 'polypeptide(L)'
;QFGPELVLVSAGFDAGRGDPLGGCLVSPQTFGLMTHLLGGLAGGRLVLVLEGGYNLAVTAEGVGQCLGVLLGDPPTLPPPTLPPPGTPQPAALRALGRTLRAQRGCWSCLQLPRVEPPPDSPKEGEGSDDVTSTADDVTGSPPLDAAIRRLGALQLEDAPGGGAKAGPGAEPEQGPAPTAAAA
;
A
#
# COMPACT_ATOMS: atom_id res chain seq x y z
N GLN A 1 -15.83 2.78 -8.76
CA GLN A 1 -16.69 1.68 -8.28
C GLN A 1 -17.62 2.11 -7.16
N PHE A 2 -17.11 2.61 -6.02
CA PHE A 2 -17.97 3.00 -4.89
C PHE A 2 -19.01 4.07 -5.23
N GLY A 3 -18.63 5.08 -6.03
CA GLY A 3 -19.54 6.12 -6.48
C GLY A 3 -20.04 7.05 -5.36
N PRO A 4 -19.15 7.65 -4.55
CA PRO A 4 -19.58 8.49 -3.42
C PRO A 4 -20.30 9.75 -3.89
N GLU A 5 -21.29 10.19 -3.11
CA GLU A 5 -21.99 11.46 -3.31
C GLU A 5 -21.34 12.63 -2.55
N LEU A 6 -20.47 12.34 -1.60
CA LEU A 6 -19.67 13.30 -0.82
C LEU A 6 -18.38 12.60 -0.39
N VAL A 7 -17.26 13.32 -0.39
CA VAL A 7 -15.99 12.82 0.14
C VAL A 7 -15.62 13.62 1.39
N LEU A 8 -15.47 12.93 2.52
CA LEU A 8 -14.95 13.48 3.77
C LEU A 8 -13.53 12.95 3.98
N VAL A 9 -12.58 13.85 4.20
CA VAL A 9 -11.18 13.50 4.48
C VAL A 9 -10.86 13.91 5.92
N SER A 10 -10.56 12.92 6.74
CA SER A 10 -9.90 13.11 8.04
C SER A 10 -8.43 13.48 7.75
N ALA A 11 -8.15 14.79 7.73
CA ALA A 11 -6.93 15.37 7.19
C ALA A 11 -5.89 15.61 8.29
N GLY A 12 -5.20 14.53 8.68
CA GLY A 12 -4.00 14.60 9.52
C GLY A 12 -2.74 14.86 8.68
N PHE A 13 -1.86 15.73 9.19
CA PHE A 13 -0.58 16.08 8.56
C PHE A 13 0.63 15.49 9.30
N ASP A 14 0.41 14.58 10.24
CA ASP A 14 1.44 13.90 11.02
C ASP A 14 2.26 12.87 10.20
N ALA A 15 1.78 12.47 9.02
CA ALA A 15 2.61 11.74 8.04
C ALA A 15 3.73 12.61 7.41
N GLY A 16 3.68 13.93 7.64
CA GLY A 16 4.59 14.90 7.07
C GLY A 16 6.05 14.72 7.52
N ARG A 17 7.00 15.01 6.63
CA ARG A 17 8.44 14.90 6.91
C ARG A 17 8.84 15.80 8.08
N GLY A 18 9.28 15.19 9.17
CA GLY A 18 9.73 15.91 10.36
C GLY A 18 8.64 16.14 11.40
N ASP A 19 7.46 15.53 11.23
CA ASP A 19 6.50 15.39 12.31
C ASP A 19 7.07 14.52 13.45
N PRO A 20 6.94 14.93 14.72
CA PRO A 20 7.53 14.21 15.85
C PRO A 20 6.84 12.89 16.18
N LEU A 21 5.61 12.63 15.70
CA LEU A 21 4.82 11.46 16.07
C LEU A 21 4.62 10.48 14.90
N GLY A 22 4.41 10.94 13.68
CA GLY A 22 4.01 10.05 12.58
C GLY A 22 5.15 9.23 11.93
N GLY A 23 6.41 9.61 12.13
CA GLY A 23 7.58 8.83 11.68
C GLY A 23 7.69 8.63 10.16
N CYS A 24 6.93 9.40 9.38
CA CYS A 24 6.86 9.33 7.93
C CYS A 24 7.65 10.48 7.28
N LEU A 25 7.82 10.41 5.95
CA LEU A 25 8.60 11.36 5.17
C LEU A 25 7.78 11.97 4.02
N VAL A 26 6.46 12.12 4.21
CA VAL A 26 5.59 12.67 3.18
C VAL A 26 5.90 14.16 3.00
N SER A 27 6.12 14.58 1.77
CA SER A 27 6.31 16.00 1.47
C SER A 27 4.98 16.76 1.51
N PRO A 28 4.96 18.03 1.91
CA PRO A 28 3.76 18.86 1.88
C PRO A 28 3.00 18.84 0.53
N GLN A 29 3.74 18.87 -0.58
CA GLN A 29 3.22 18.82 -1.95
C GLN A 29 2.39 17.55 -2.21
N THR A 30 2.74 16.44 -1.58
CA THR A 30 2.00 15.17 -1.71
C THR A 30 0.59 15.26 -1.13
N PHE A 31 0.34 16.05 -0.08
CA PHE A 31 -1.01 16.26 0.44
C PHE A 31 -1.90 17.00 -0.56
N GLY A 32 -1.35 18.02 -1.25
CA GLY A 32 -2.01 18.69 -2.35
C GLY A 32 -2.33 17.72 -3.50
N LEU A 33 -1.37 16.88 -3.91
CA LEU A 33 -1.58 15.86 -4.94
C LEU A 33 -2.69 14.86 -4.56
N MET A 34 -2.71 14.36 -3.32
CA MET A 34 -3.77 13.48 -2.84
C MET A 34 -5.15 14.17 -2.87
N THR A 35 -5.21 15.43 -2.46
CA THR A 35 -6.42 16.26 -2.55
C THR A 35 -6.90 16.40 -3.99
N HIS A 36 -5.99 16.63 -4.94
CA HIS A 36 -6.31 16.74 -6.35
C HIS A 36 -6.91 15.45 -6.92
N LEU A 37 -6.30 14.30 -6.59
CA LEU A 37 -6.79 12.99 -7.01
C LEU A 37 -8.20 12.70 -6.49
N LEU A 38 -8.55 13.18 -5.29
CA LEU A 38 -9.88 13.04 -4.72
C LEU A 38 -10.91 14.01 -5.34
N GLY A 39 -10.46 15.16 -5.86
CA GLY A 39 -11.33 16.19 -6.46
C GLY A 39 -12.14 15.71 -7.67
N GLY A 40 -11.70 14.63 -8.34
CA GLY A 40 -12.44 14.00 -9.44
C GLY A 40 -13.66 13.17 -8.99
N LEU A 41 -13.86 12.96 -7.69
CA LEU A 41 -14.95 12.17 -7.12
C LEU A 41 -16.12 13.06 -6.70
N ALA A 42 -17.31 12.48 -6.54
CA ALA A 42 -18.49 13.15 -5.99
C ALA A 42 -18.85 14.50 -6.66
N GLY A 43 -18.48 14.70 -7.93
CA GLY A 43 -18.63 15.99 -8.61
C GLY A 43 -17.90 17.15 -7.93
N GLY A 44 -16.75 16.88 -7.29
CA GLY A 44 -15.95 17.87 -6.57
C GLY A 44 -16.44 18.18 -5.15
N ARG A 45 -17.48 17.50 -4.64
CA ARG A 45 -17.95 17.67 -3.26
C ARG A 45 -16.98 16.98 -2.29
N LEU A 46 -15.98 17.75 -1.88
CA LEU A 46 -14.88 17.31 -1.04
C LEU A 46 -14.75 18.23 0.18
N VAL A 47 -14.68 17.64 1.37
CA VAL A 47 -14.49 18.34 2.64
C VAL A 47 -13.28 17.75 3.35
N LEU A 48 -12.31 18.60 3.69
CA LEU A 48 -11.17 18.25 4.52
C LEU A 48 -11.42 18.74 5.94
N VAL A 49 -11.28 17.85 6.93
CA VAL A 49 -11.39 18.17 8.35
C VAL A 49 -10.01 18.01 8.97
N LEU A 50 -9.41 19.10 9.46
CA LEU A 50 -8.09 19.07 10.08
C LEU A 50 -8.11 18.21 11.35
N GLU A 51 -7.12 17.32 11.46
CA GLU A 51 -6.95 16.40 12.60
C GLU A 51 -5.56 16.59 13.23
N GLY A 52 -4.69 15.57 13.14
CA GLY A 52 -3.31 15.62 13.63
C GLY A 52 -2.37 16.46 12.75
N GLY A 53 -1.16 16.67 13.24
CA GLY A 53 -0.15 17.54 12.61
C GLY A 53 0.59 18.31 13.69
N TYR A 54 1.72 17.76 14.12
CA TYR A 54 2.43 18.18 15.34
C TYR A 54 3.73 18.93 15.02
N ASN A 55 4.19 18.87 13.77
CA ASN A 55 5.11 19.86 13.22
C ASN A 55 4.33 20.99 12.54
N LEU A 56 4.30 22.17 13.17
CA LEU A 56 3.51 23.32 12.70
C LEU A 56 3.91 23.80 11.30
N ALA A 57 5.21 23.78 10.97
CA ALA A 57 5.69 24.26 9.67
C ALA A 57 5.20 23.34 8.55
N VAL A 58 5.36 22.03 8.73
CA VAL A 58 4.93 21.01 7.76
C VAL A 58 3.42 20.95 7.64
N THR A 59 2.71 21.10 8.78
CA THR A 59 1.25 21.16 8.82
C THR A 59 0.73 22.37 8.05
N ALA A 60 1.29 23.56 8.30
CA ALA A 60 0.89 24.78 7.59
C ALA A 60 1.15 24.69 6.09
N GLU A 61 2.31 24.17 5.67
CA GLU A 61 2.63 23.98 4.25
C GLU A 61 1.69 22.95 3.62
N GLY A 62 1.43 21.82 4.28
CA GLY A 62 0.50 20.79 3.81
C GLY A 62 -0.93 21.30 3.63
N VAL A 63 -1.44 22.05 4.62
CA VAL A 63 -2.74 22.73 4.55
C VAL A 63 -2.79 23.72 3.38
N GLY A 64 -1.72 24.50 3.20
CA GLY A 64 -1.60 25.43 2.07
C GLY A 64 -1.66 24.73 0.70
N GLN A 65 -0.98 23.59 0.56
CA GLN A 65 -1.02 22.77 -0.67
C GLN A 65 -2.42 22.22 -0.95
N CYS A 66 -3.13 21.74 0.09
CA CYS A 66 -4.51 21.29 -0.06
C CYS A 66 -5.45 22.44 -0.44
N LEU A 67 -5.32 23.59 0.22
CA LEU A 67 -6.14 24.78 -0.04
C LEU A 67 -5.97 25.31 -1.47
N GLY A 68 -4.73 25.41 -1.96
CA GLY A 68 -4.47 25.81 -3.35
C GLY A 68 -5.23 24.94 -4.35
N VAL A 69 -5.16 23.61 -4.16
CA VAL A 69 -5.89 22.66 -5.01
C VAL A 69 -7.41 22.82 -4.88
N LEU A 70 -7.94 23.03 -3.68
CA LEU A 70 -9.38 23.28 -3.47
C LEU A 70 -9.84 24.60 -4.12
N LEU A 71 -8.96 25.58 -4.22
CA LEU A 71 -9.20 26.86 -4.90
C LEU A 71 -9.02 26.76 -6.43
N GLY A 72 -8.57 25.62 -6.94
CA GLY A 72 -8.44 25.34 -8.38
C GLY A 72 -7.02 25.43 -8.93
N ASP A 73 -6.01 25.64 -8.07
CA ASP A 73 -4.61 25.60 -8.51
C ASP A 73 -4.21 24.17 -8.89
N PRO A 74 -3.33 23.99 -9.89
CA PRO A 74 -2.78 22.68 -10.20
C PRO A 74 -1.92 22.18 -9.03
N PRO A 75 -1.92 20.86 -8.72
CA PRO A 75 -1.09 20.33 -7.64
C PRO A 75 0.39 20.50 -8.00
N THR A 76 1.18 20.96 -7.02
CA THR A 76 2.64 20.96 -7.16
C THR A 76 3.15 19.53 -7.02
N LEU A 77 3.97 19.07 -7.96
CA LEU A 77 4.60 17.75 -7.83
C LEU A 77 5.69 17.79 -6.75
N PRO A 78 5.79 16.75 -5.91
CA PRO A 78 6.88 16.66 -4.96
C PRO A 78 8.22 16.61 -5.72
N PRO A 79 9.29 17.23 -5.18
CA PRO A 79 10.59 17.19 -5.82
C PRO A 79 11.04 15.73 -6.00
N PRO A 80 11.73 15.40 -7.10
CA PRO A 80 12.24 14.05 -7.32
C PRO A 80 13.17 13.68 -6.17
N THR A 81 12.80 12.66 -5.40
CA THR A 81 13.63 12.10 -4.35
C THR A 81 14.65 11.12 -4.93
N LEU A 82 15.77 10.94 -4.25
CA LEU A 82 16.69 9.82 -4.47
C LEU A 82 16.43 8.76 -3.37
N PRO A 83 16.17 7.48 -3.71
CA PRO A 83 16.08 6.90 -5.06
C PRO A 83 14.83 7.38 -5.84
N PRO A 84 14.86 7.31 -7.18
CA PRO A 84 13.86 7.93 -8.04
C PRO A 84 12.42 7.52 -7.70
N PRO A 85 11.46 8.44 -7.86
CA PRO A 85 10.04 8.17 -7.65
C PRO A 85 9.59 7.07 -8.62
N GLY A 86 9.35 5.87 -8.10
CA GLY A 86 8.88 4.77 -8.92
C GLY A 86 8.72 3.43 -8.20
N THR A 87 9.56 3.13 -7.23
CA THR A 87 9.48 1.84 -6.53
C THR A 87 9.04 2.03 -5.08
N PRO A 88 7.79 1.67 -4.72
CA PRO A 88 7.38 1.63 -3.32
C PRO A 88 8.34 0.74 -2.52
N GLN A 89 8.59 1.12 -1.27
CA GLN A 89 9.42 0.33 -0.36
C GLN A 89 8.87 -1.10 -0.22
N PRO A 90 9.70 -2.15 -0.04
CA PRO A 90 9.21 -3.53 0.10
C PRO A 90 8.16 -3.71 1.20
N ALA A 91 8.30 -2.97 2.31
CA ALA A 91 7.30 -2.95 3.38
C ALA A 91 5.94 -2.40 2.92
N ALA A 92 5.94 -1.33 2.11
CA ALA A 92 4.73 -0.77 1.51
C ALA A 92 4.08 -1.77 0.54
N LEU A 93 4.87 -2.44 -0.30
CA LEU A 93 4.37 -3.49 -1.20
C LEU A 93 3.71 -4.65 -0.44
N ARG A 94 4.33 -5.11 0.67
CA ARG A 94 3.72 -6.14 1.52
C ARG A 94 2.40 -5.67 2.14
N ALA A 95 2.33 -4.42 2.61
CA ALA A 95 1.10 -3.84 3.15
C ALA A 95 -0.02 -3.74 2.09
N LEU A 96 0.32 -3.28 0.88
CA LEU A 96 -0.60 -3.25 -0.25
C LEU A 96 -1.08 -4.66 -0.63
N GLY A 97 -0.17 -5.64 -0.70
CA GLY A 97 -0.51 -7.03 -0.99
C GLY A 97 -1.50 -7.63 0.02
N ARG A 98 -1.30 -7.40 1.32
CA ARG A 98 -2.26 -7.83 2.36
C ARG A 98 -3.63 -7.17 2.19
N THR A 99 -3.65 -5.86 1.91
CA THR A 99 -4.90 -5.11 1.72
C THR A 99 -5.65 -5.58 0.48
N LEU A 100 -4.96 -5.80 -0.64
CA LEU A 100 -5.54 -6.34 -1.87
C LEU A 100 -6.15 -7.72 -1.64
N ARG A 101 -5.44 -8.63 -0.97
CA ARG A 101 -5.97 -9.96 -0.66
C ARG A 101 -7.24 -9.89 0.19
N ALA A 102 -7.27 -9.01 1.19
CA ALA A 102 -8.44 -8.84 2.05
C ALA A 102 -9.64 -8.23 1.31
N GLN A 103 -9.40 -7.33 0.34
CA GLN A 103 -10.46 -6.55 -0.31
C GLN A 103 -10.90 -7.08 -1.69
N ARG A 104 -10.16 -8.01 -2.32
CA ARG A 104 -10.44 -8.49 -3.69
C ARG A 104 -11.84 -9.06 -3.92
N GLY A 105 -12.45 -9.63 -2.87
CA GLY A 105 -13.80 -10.21 -2.94
C GLY A 105 -14.91 -9.15 -2.97
N CYS A 106 -14.61 -7.94 -2.50
CA CYS A 106 -15.58 -6.85 -2.37
C CYS A 106 -15.52 -5.86 -3.54
N TRP A 107 -14.38 -5.77 -4.23
CA TRP A 107 -14.12 -4.74 -5.25
C TRP A 107 -13.62 -5.37 -6.55
N SER A 108 -14.42 -5.26 -7.61
CA SER A 108 -14.05 -5.77 -8.94
C SER A 108 -12.81 -5.09 -9.52
N CYS A 109 -12.57 -3.81 -9.21
CA CYS A 109 -11.35 -3.12 -9.66
C CYS A 109 -10.06 -3.65 -9.01
N LEU A 110 -10.17 -4.48 -7.96
CA LEU A 110 -9.02 -5.10 -7.29
C LEU A 110 -8.80 -6.56 -7.73
N GLN A 111 -9.64 -7.09 -8.65
CA GLN A 111 -9.48 -8.40 -9.26
C GLN A 111 -8.45 -8.32 -10.39
N LEU A 112 -7.20 -8.10 -10.01
CA LEU A 112 -6.09 -7.98 -10.95
C LEU A 112 -5.91 -9.28 -11.74
N PRO A 113 -5.62 -9.21 -13.06
CA PRO A 113 -5.30 -10.38 -13.86
C PRO A 113 -4.13 -11.14 -13.25
N ARG A 114 -4.26 -12.46 -13.16
CA ARG A 114 -3.15 -13.31 -12.73
C ARG A 114 -2.06 -13.24 -13.80
N VAL A 115 -0.85 -12.84 -13.41
CA VAL A 115 0.32 -12.97 -14.26
C VAL A 115 0.80 -14.41 -14.11
N GLU A 116 0.61 -15.22 -15.14
CA GLU A 116 1.22 -16.54 -15.19
C GLU A 116 2.74 -16.38 -15.31
N PRO A 117 3.53 -17.21 -14.60
CA PRO A 117 4.97 -17.20 -14.78
C PRO A 117 5.28 -17.54 -16.25
N PRO A 118 6.36 -16.96 -16.83
CA PRO A 118 6.81 -17.36 -18.15
C PRO A 118 7.03 -18.89 -18.19
N PRO A 119 6.74 -19.56 -19.31
CA PRO A 119 6.76 -21.02 -19.41
C PRO A 119 8.12 -21.69 -19.15
N ASP A 120 9.19 -20.93 -18.92
CA ASP A 120 10.58 -21.43 -18.84
C ASP A 120 11.29 -21.07 -17.53
N SER A 121 10.63 -21.11 -16.37
CA SER A 121 11.36 -21.21 -15.10
C SER A 121 11.91 -22.64 -14.96
N PRO A 122 13.24 -22.85 -14.84
CA PRO A 122 13.80 -24.20 -14.74
C PRO A 122 13.24 -24.90 -13.50
N LYS A 123 12.76 -26.13 -13.68
CA LYS A 123 12.54 -27.04 -12.54
C LYS A 123 13.89 -27.24 -11.89
N GLU A 124 14.02 -26.97 -10.59
CA GLU A 124 15.23 -27.30 -9.84
C GLU A 124 15.52 -28.80 -10.01
N GLY A 125 16.57 -29.08 -10.77
CA GLY A 125 16.95 -30.42 -11.21
C GLY A 125 18.18 -30.35 -12.11
N GLU A 126 19.35 -30.60 -11.50
CA GLU A 126 20.58 -31.17 -12.06
C GLU A 126 21.19 -30.59 -13.36
N GLY A 127 22.40 -30.01 -13.22
CA GLY A 127 23.53 -30.32 -14.13
C GLY A 127 23.91 -29.31 -15.23
N SER A 128 25.16 -28.81 -15.10
CA SER A 128 26.17 -28.44 -16.12
C SER A 128 25.88 -27.50 -17.31
N ASP A 129 26.73 -26.48 -17.35
CA ASP A 129 27.53 -25.98 -18.49
C ASP A 129 26.90 -25.17 -19.65
N ASP A 130 27.15 -23.87 -19.56
CA ASP A 130 27.93 -23.04 -20.50
C ASP A 130 27.24 -22.17 -21.60
N VAL A 131 27.82 -20.96 -21.75
CA VAL A 131 27.89 -20.03 -22.90
C VAL A 131 26.68 -19.17 -23.37
N THR A 132 26.81 -17.88 -23.02
CA THR A 132 26.60 -16.61 -23.77
C THR A 132 25.24 -16.03 -24.22
N SER A 133 25.13 -14.73 -23.86
CA SER A 133 24.78 -13.55 -24.67
C SER A 133 23.34 -13.34 -25.15
N THR A 134 22.74 -12.22 -24.76
CA THR A 134 22.32 -11.06 -25.60
C THR A 134 21.28 -10.25 -24.82
N ALA A 135 21.59 -8.98 -24.51
CA ALA A 135 21.10 -7.78 -25.18
C ALA A 135 19.63 -7.45 -24.87
N ASP A 136 19.47 -6.36 -24.12
CA ASP A 136 18.46 -5.31 -24.25
C ASP A 136 17.02 -5.72 -24.60
N ASP A 137 16.13 -5.56 -23.62
CA ASP A 137 14.81 -5.03 -23.93
C ASP A 137 14.53 -3.81 -23.05
N VAL A 138 14.87 -2.65 -23.61
CA VAL A 138 14.43 -1.33 -23.19
C VAL A 138 12.97 -1.20 -23.60
N THR A 139 12.05 -1.76 -22.82
CA THR A 139 10.64 -1.39 -22.87
C THR A 139 10.30 -0.54 -21.66
N GLY A 140 10.28 0.78 -21.90
CA GLY A 140 9.83 1.80 -20.96
C GLY A 140 8.37 1.63 -20.58
N SER A 141 8.09 0.69 -19.68
CA SER A 141 6.84 0.63 -18.94
C SER A 141 6.96 1.52 -17.71
N PRO A 142 5.96 2.35 -17.38
CA PRO A 142 6.03 3.20 -16.20
C PRO A 142 6.21 2.33 -14.94
N PRO A 143 6.84 2.87 -13.89
CA PRO A 143 7.07 2.15 -12.63
C PRO A 143 5.81 1.51 -12.03
N LEU A 144 4.64 2.07 -12.34
CA LEU A 144 3.34 1.58 -11.87
C LEU A 144 2.96 0.21 -12.47
N ASP A 145 3.22 -0.03 -13.75
CA ASP A 145 2.90 -1.33 -14.39
C ASP A 145 3.80 -2.44 -13.86
N ALA A 146 5.07 -2.13 -13.63
CA ALA A 146 6.01 -3.03 -12.97
C ALA A 146 5.59 -3.30 -11.51
N ALA A 147 5.09 -2.30 -10.79
CA ALA A 147 4.58 -2.44 -9.42
C ALA A 147 3.28 -3.26 -9.38
N ILE A 148 2.36 -3.04 -10.31
CA ILE A 148 1.12 -3.83 -10.46
C ILE A 148 1.45 -5.28 -10.81
N ARG A 149 2.37 -5.52 -11.75
CA ARG A 149 2.88 -6.87 -12.06
C ARG A 149 3.53 -7.52 -10.83
N ARG A 150 4.33 -6.78 -10.06
CA ARG A 150 4.90 -7.27 -8.78
C ARG A 150 3.82 -7.57 -7.74
N LEU A 151 2.78 -6.75 -7.63
CA LEU A 151 1.65 -7.01 -6.73
C LEU A 151 0.83 -8.24 -7.17
N GLY A 152 0.68 -8.46 -8.48
CA GLY A 152 0.13 -9.70 -9.05
C GLY A 152 1.02 -10.91 -8.76
N ALA A 153 2.35 -10.79 -8.90
CA ALA A 153 3.29 -11.87 -8.59
C ALA A 153 3.33 -12.22 -7.10
N LEU A 154 3.15 -11.24 -6.20
CA LEU A 154 2.99 -11.49 -4.75
C LEU A 154 1.72 -12.28 -4.40
N GLN A 155 0.83 -12.57 -5.36
CA GLN A 155 -0.29 -13.49 -5.20
C GLN A 155 0.14 -14.98 -5.29
N LEU A 156 1.36 -15.28 -5.75
CA LEU A 156 1.86 -16.66 -5.93
C LEU A 156 2.40 -17.31 -4.66
N GLU A 157 2.66 -16.53 -3.59
CA GLU A 157 3.22 -17.04 -2.33
C GLU A 157 2.19 -17.75 -1.41
N ASP A 158 1.02 -18.14 -1.93
CA ASP A 158 0.12 -19.08 -1.23
C ASP A 158 0.64 -20.52 -1.44
N ALA A 159 1.80 -20.84 -0.85
CA ALA A 159 2.17 -22.23 -0.62
C ALA A 159 1.25 -22.80 0.49
N PRO A 160 0.60 -23.96 0.30
CA PRO A 160 -0.24 -24.54 1.33
C PRO A 160 0.65 -25.09 2.46
N GLY A 161 0.65 -24.40 3.60
CA GLY A 161 1.19 -24.91 4.85
C GLY A 161 0.55 -26.25 5.20
N GLY A 162 1.40 -27.24 5.48
CA GLY A 162 1.04 -28.64 5.67
C GLY A 162 -0.12 -28.86 6.66
N GLY A 163 -1.07 -29.69 6.22
CA GLY A 163 -2.13 -30.18 7.08
C GLY A 163 -1.58 -31.11 8.16
N ALA A 164 -1.61 -30.65 9.41
CA ALA A 164 -1.53 -31.53 10.56
C ALA A 164 -2.87 -32.27 10.71
N LYS A 165 -2.88 -33.58 10.44
CA LYS A 165 -4.01 -34.47 10.73
C LYS A 165 -4.29 -34.49 12.23
N ALA A 166 -5.53 -34.18 12.60
CA ALA A 166 -6.09 -34.53 13.91
C ALA A 166 -6.42 -36.04 13.96
N GLY A 167 -6.02 -36.70 15.04
CA GLY A 167 -6.50 -38.02 15.45
C GLY A 167 -6.88 -37.97 16.94
N PRO A 168 -7.88 -38.75 17.40
CA PRO A 168 -8.65 -38.43 18.61
C PRO A 168 -8.21 -39.24 19.84
N GLY A 169 -8.48 -38.70 21.05
CA GLY A 169 -8.80 -39.53 22.21
C GLY A 169 -8.21 -39.13 23.56
N ALA A 170 -9.14 -38.99 24.54
CA ALA A 170 -9.02 -39.22 25.97
C ALA A 170 -8.50 -38.10 26.91
N GLU A 171 -9.46 -37.25 27.32
CA GLU A 171 -9.95 -37.02 28.71
C GLU A 171 -9.05 -36.49 29.86
N PRO A 172 -9.65 -35.90 30.92
CA PRO A 172 -9.29 -34.57 31.42
C PRO A 172 -8.63 -34.56 32.81
N GLU A 173 -8.00 -33.44 33.18
CA GLU A 173 -7.67 -33.16 34.59
C GLU A 173 -8.09 -31.74 35.01
N GLN A 174 -8.53 -31.66 36.26
CA GLN A 174 -9.40 -30.65 36.88
C GLN A 174 -8.63 -29.37 37.31
N GLY A 175 -9.38 -28.27 37.54
CA GLY A 175 -8.89 -26.93 37.91
C GLY A 175 -8.20 -26.79 39.29
N PRO A 176 -8.02 -25.56 39.84
CA PRO A 176 -9.10 -24.59 40.06
C PRO A 176 -8.81 -23.12 39.72
N ALA A 177 -9.84 -22.31 39.95
CA ALA A 177 -10.16 -20.94 39.55
C ALA A 177 -9.32 -19.78 40.17
N PRO A 178 -9.42 -18.55 39.62
CA PRO A 178 -8.61 -17.40 40.02
C PRO A 178 -9.17 -16.61 41.21
N THR A 179 -8.29 -16.16 42.09
CA THR A 179 -8.60 -15.13 43.11
C THR A 179 -8.38 -13.73 42.54
N ALA A 180 -9.46 -12.97 42.44
CA ALA A 180 -9.46 -11.51 42.36
C ALA A 180 -9.12 -10.92 43.74
N ALA A 181 -8.32 -9.86 43.76
CA ALA A 181 -8.20 -8.98 44.92
C ALA A 181 -8.20 -7.53 44.43
N ALA A 182 -9.28 -6.84 44.78
CA ALA A 182 -9.41 -5.39 44.74
C ALA A 182 -8.85 -4.81 46.03
N ALA A 183 -8.12 -3.70 45.92
CA ALA A 183 -8.01 -2.61 46.88
C ALA A 183 -7.42 -1.40 46.16
#